data_AF-E1QFN5-F1
#
_entry.id   AF-E1QFN5-F1
#
_cell.length_a   1.000
_cell.length_b   1.000
_cell.length_c   1.000
_cell.angle_alpha   90.00
_cell.angle_beta   90.00
_cell.angle_gamma   90.00
#
_symmetry.space_group_name_H-M   'P 1'
#
loop_
_entity.id
_entity.type
_entity.pdbx_description
1 polymer ?
#
loop_
_entity_poly.entity_id
_entity_poly.type
_entity_poly.pdbx_seq_one_letter_code
_entity_poly.pdbx_strand_id
1 'polypeptide(L)'
;MPRARGAKKGNGLYVHNVKVPGDFVDSNHLNLCLVQTPPPKRERLYDDSRPEYVNLVKEFLEQEIGDHFPGNKPIIIMFPELTFGVKDWYTINDLINKYKGKIVLIAGFGFTHGNKLNEIFTDRTRHHGTEIIKSWREDEEGFPGAKRRYNYGWCWLRYPADGTEKLTTKSVIYVKHFPEQCAELGQIDYLDGGVSQVCIQTNGLDIWPIICSDFIYNGDGKTPTSEMVTVCNKTNLLPEATRKYILVAGQLYQKDPHASAWQDALNRIFTNLDITAHNHFAIALANHAMGKHDKDESNDKLRNLSGIYIHADAAHIVKHEIKKGTRLHKNGNFVARLVRSTEPLLISGKLKFKTVPDAERHNWPATLHNQITTNHDHGLSYQLREYSEFEHQPYELARFICRNCSCGYGHHATKEIFSALCWLKLQIKTTIKGVQADNLIALIKSGMAPGSYSTSLCDKLHEHRDDLIKALRCISVLMYCNIAHLVAEETAQLRTNIGNIDINIWSDKSKHAYDMKNAMENSLTQYKKPLIMCIAPGMGHIDEDQITPGASSITHAPSESIGSPPRPFSIYLLPLTTIENCYQDATTSKINCMRLSGIIGMLSSGSVSYA
;
A
#
# COMPACT_ATOMS: atom_id res chain seq x y z
N MET A 1 -35.80 -11.07 8.97
CA MET A 1 -34.83 -11.24 7.87
C MET A 1 -35.58 -11.75 6.65
N PRO A 2 -35.63 -11.01 5.52
CA PRO A 2 -36.15 -11.58 4.29
C PRO A 2 -35.12 -12.60 3.78
N ARG A 3 -35.54 -13.86 3.64
CA ARG A 3 -34.74 -14.92 3.02
C ARG A 3 -34.31 -14.43 1.63
N ALA A 4 -33.02 -14.49 1.33
CA ALA A 4 -32.50 -14.31 -0.02
C ALA A 4 -33.38 -15.13 -0.97
N ARG A 5 -34.07 -14.46 -1.91
CA ARG A 5 -34.75 -15.18 -2.99
C ARG A 5 -33.68 -16.02 -3.68
N GLY A 6 -33.90 -17.32 -3.68
CA GLY A 6 -32.87 -18.31 -3.98
C GLY A 6 -32.09 -17.96 -5.24
N ALA A 7 -30.76 -18.07 -5.16
CA ALA A 7 -29.94 -18.32 -6.33
C ALA A 7 -30.67 -19.39 -7.16
N LYS A 8 -30.98 -19.10 -8.43
CA LYS A 8 -31.66 -20.04 -9.32
C LYS A 8 -30.90 -21.37 -9.27
N LYS A 9 -31.43 -22.36 -8.55
CA LYS A 9 -31.04 -23.76 -8.69
C LYS A 9 -31.38 -24.15 -10.13
N GLY A 10 -30.40 -24.20 -11.03
CA GLY A 10 -30.70 -24.59 -12.40
C GLY A 10 -29.51 -24.66 -13.34
N ASN A 11 -28.76 -23.58 -13.51
CA ASN A 11 -27.65 -23.57 -14.46
C ASN A 11 -26.34 -23.43 -13.68
N GLY A 12 -25.56 -24.52 -13.63
CA GLY A 12 -24.23 -24.48 -13.02
C GLY A 12 -23.38 -23.39 -13.65
N LEU A 13 -22.53 -22.76 -12.84
CA LEU A 13 -21.54 -21.82 -13.31
C LEU A 13 -20.72 -22.47 -14.43
N TYR A 14 -20.71 -21.85 -15.61
CA TYR A 14 -19.90 -22.30 -16.74
C TYR A 14 -18.84 -21.25 -17.08
N VAL A 15 -17.81 -21.68 -17.80
CA VAL A 15 -16.72 -20.83 -18.28
C VAL A 15 -16.94 -20.51 -19.76
N HIS A 16 -17.09 -19.23 -20.07
CA HIS A 16 -17.10 -18.68 -21.42
C HIS A 16 -15.66 -18.37 -21.86
N ASN A 17 -15.15 -19.16 -22.80
CA ASN A 17 -13.81 -19.01 -23.33
C ASN A 17 -13.80 -18.04 -24.51
N VAL A 18 -13.13 -16.90 -24.37
CA VAL A 18 -12.99 -15.88 -25.41
C VAL A 18 -11.62 -16.00 -26.05
N LYS A 19 -11.56 -16.41 -27.32
CA LYS A 19 -10.29 -16.54 -28.05
C LYS A 19 -9.86 -15.21 -28.65
N VAL A 20 -8.62 -14.80 -28.37
CA VAL A 20 -8.02 -13.57 -28.87
C VAL A 20 -6.61 -13.89 -29.38
N PRO A 21 -6.31 -13.83 -30.69
CA PRO A 21 -5.02 -14.29 -31.25
C PRO A 21 -3.83 -13.34 -30.96
N GLY A 22 -3.93 -12.48 -29.94
CA GLY A 22 -2.86 -11.60 -29.51
C GLY A 22 -1.78 -12.33 -28.71
N ASP A 23 -0.57 -11.78 -28.74
CA ASP A 23 0.52 -12.19 -27.85
C ASP A 23 0.88 -11.05 -26.90
N PHE A 24 0.71 -11.32 -25.60
CA PHE A 24 0.91 -10.36 -24.52
C PHE A 24 2.05 -10.75 -23.57
N VAL A 25 2.81 -11.80 -23.91
CA VAL A 25 3.96 -12.26 -23.12
C VAL A 25 5.20 -12.09 -23.97
N ASP A 26 6.12 -11.24 -23.53
CA ASP A 26 7.42 -11.08 -24.17
C ASP A 26 8.43 -11.96 -23.42
N SER A 27 9.11 -12.90 -24.08
CA SER A 27 10.27 -13.60 -23.49
C SER A 27 10.03 -14.11 -22.04
N ASN A 28 8.90 -14.78 -21.80
CA ASN A 28 8.44 -15.31 -20.49
C ASN A 28 8.13 -14.25 -19.40
N HIS A 29 8.01 -12.98 -19.77
CA HIS A 29 7.59 -11.92 -18.86
C HIS A 29 6.38 -11.14 -19.38
N LEU A 30 5.63 -10.60 -18.41
CA LEU A 30 4.48 -9.74 -18.62
C LEU A 30 4.78 -8.36 -18.04
N ASN A 31 4.63 -7.29 -18.82
CA ASN A 31 4.63 -5.95 -18.25
C ASN A 31 3.26 -5.70 -17.63
N LEU A 32 3.23 -5.50 -16.32
CA LEU A 32 1.98 -5.40 -15.57
C LEU A 32 1.99 -4.12 -14.73
N CYS A 33 0.91 -3.37 -14.88
CA CYS A 33 0.64 -2.12 -14.18
C CYS A 33 -0.63 -2.28 -13.32
N LEU A 34 -0.49 -2.07 -12.01
CA LEU A 34 -1.61 -2.02 -11.09
C LEU A 34 -1.88 -0.55 -10.75
N VAL A 35 -3.13 -0.14 -10.91
CA VAL A 35 -3.58 1.19 -10.51
C VAL A 35 -4.35 1.07 -9.20
N GLN A 36 -3.92 1.83 -8.21
CA GLN A 36 -4.59 1.98 -6.92
C GLN A 36 -5.23 3.36 -6.88
N THR A 37 -6.54 3.44 -7.05
CA THR A 37 -7.32 4.69 -7.04
C THR A 37 -7.83 5.04 -5.64
N PRO A 38 -8.25 6.29 -5.36
CA PRO A 38 -9.06 6.56 -4.19
C PRO A 38 -10.35 5.72 -4.19
N PRO A 39 -10.82 5.25 -3.02
CA PRO A 39 -12.10 4.53 -2.95
C PRO A 39 -13.25 5.38 -3.49
N PRO A 40 -14.18 4.81 -4.28
CA PRO A 40 -15.34 5.54 -4.76
C PRO A 40 -16.19 6.00 -3.57
N LYS A 41 -16.68 7.24 -3.63
CA LYS A 41 -17.68 7.73 -2.69
C LYS A 41 -19.00 6.98 -2.91
N ARG A 42 -19.82 6.87 -1.85
CA ARG A 42 -21.05 6.05 -1.87
C ARG A 42 -22.01 6.47 -2.99
N GLU A 43 -22.16 7.76 -3.20
CA GLU A 43 -22.98 8.35 -4.27
C GLU A 43 -22.48 7.97 -5.67
N ARG A 44 -21.18 7.71 -5.81
CA ARG A 44 -20.53 7.26 -7.05
C ARG A 44 -20.25 5.76 -7.05
N LEU A 45 -21.09 4.94 -6.40
CA LEU A 45 -21.04 3.49 -6.61
C LEU A 45 -21.80 3.09 -7.88
N TYR A 46 -22.75 3.93 -8.31
CA TYR A 46 -23.53 3.76 -9.52
C TYR A 46 -22.74 4.14 -10.79
N ASP A 47 -23.45 4.27 -11.91
CA ASP A 47 -22.90 4.35 -13.26
C ASP A 47 -22.47 5.76 -13.71
N ASP A 48 -22.34 6.70 -12.77
CA ASP A 48 -21.86 8.05 -13.03
C ASP A 48 -20.46 8.06 -13.65
N SER A 49 -20.27 8.90 -14.65
CA SER A 49 -18.95 9.13 -15.27
C SER A 49 -17.95 9.63 -14.22
N ARG A 50 -16.71 9.16 -14.32
CA ARG A 50 -15.60 9.55 -13.45
C ARG A 50 -14.46 10.10 -14.32
N PRO A 51 -14.63 11.32 -14.87
CA PRO A 51 -13.71 11.90 -15.85
C PRO A 51 -12.28 12.01 -15.33
N GLU A 52 -12.09 12.12 -14.02
CA GLU A 52 -10.77 12.15 -13.42
C GLU A 52 -9.97 10.86 -13.66
N TYR A 53 -10.62 9.69 -13.66
CA TYR A 53 -9.95 8.42 -13.97
C TYR A 53 -9.81 8.21 -15.49
N VAL A 54 -10.74 8.75 -16.28
CA VAL A 54 -10.60 8.75 -17.75
C VAL A 54 -9.40 9.60 -18.16
N ASN A 55 -9.20 10.75 -17.53
CA ASN A 55 -8.03 11.60 -17.73
C ASN A 55 -6.74 10.85 -17.32
N LEU A 56 -6.76 10.11 -16.22
CA LEU A 56 -5.63 9.26 -15.84
C LEU A 56 -5.30 8.21 -16.92
N VAL A 57 -6.30 7.56 -17.52
CA VAL A 57 -6.09 6.64 -18.66
C VAL A 57 -5.54 7.39 -19.88
N LYS A 58 -6.07 8.58 -20.18
CA LYS A 58 -5.60 9.42 -21.27
C LYS A 58 -4.14 9.79 -21.11
N GLU A 59 -3.78 10.35 -19.96
CA GLU A 59 -2.40 10.71 -19.62
C GLU A 59 -1.49 9.47 -19.74
N PHE A 60 -1.93 8.31 -19.22
CA PHE A 60 -1.18 7.06 -19.33
C PHE A 60 -0.90 6.64 -20.77
N LEU A 61 -1.88 6.74 -21.65
CA LEU A 61 -1.79 6.25 -23.03
C LEU A 61 -1.15 7.26 -23.99
N GLU A 62 -1.24 8.55 -23.68
CA GLU A 62 -0.68 9.64 -24.50
C GLU A 62 0.74 10.01 -24.09
N GLN A 63 1.10 9.91 -22.81
CA GLN A 63 2.48 10.11 -22.36
C GLN A 63 3.26 8.82 -22.58
N GLU A 64 4.38 8.89 -23.29
CA GLU A 64 5.39 7.84 -23.19
C GLU A 64 5.91 7.86 -21.75
N ILE A 65 5.47 6.91 -20.94
CA ILE A 65 6.01 6.72 -19.59
C ILE A 65 7.38 6.00 -19.73
N GLY A 66 8.32 6.70 -20.39
CA GLY A 66 9.71 6.33 -20.64
C GLY A 66 9.96 4.87 -21.03
N ASP A 67 11.09 4.33 -20.57
CA ASP A 67 11.51 2.94 -20.77
C ASP A 67 10.65 1.90 -20.01
N HIS A 68 9.71 2.34 -19.16
CA HIS A 68 8.87 1.46 -18.35
C HIS A 68 7.67 0.91 -19.11
N PHE A 69 7.25 1.61 -20.16
CA PHE A 69 6.17 1.22 -21.05
C PHE A 69 6.59 1.47 -22.49
N PRO A 70 7.64 0.79 -22.97
CA PRO A 70 8.11 1.04 -24.31
C PRO A 70 6.97 0.63 -25.26
N GLY A 71 6.53 1.55 -26.12
CA GLY A 71 5.30 1.39 -26.93
C GLY A 71 5.30 0.16 -27.85
N ASN A 72 6.44 -0.51 -28.00
CA ASN A 72 6.61 -1.76 -28.73
C ASN A 72 6.35 -3.03 -27.89
N LYS A 73 6.21 -2.94 -26.56
CA LYS A 73 5.98 -4.11 -25.70
C LYS A 73 4.54 -4.23 -25.23
N PRO A 74 4.01 -5.46 -25.09
CA PRO A 74 2.70 -5.66 -24.50
C PRO A 74 2.67 -5.24 -23.04
N ILE A 75 1.57 -4.59 -22.65
CA ILE A 75 1.27 -4.22 -21.27
C ILE A 75 -0.13 -4.67 -20.87
N ILE A 76 -0.28 -5.12 -19.62
CA ILE A 76 -1.56 -5.20 -18.93
C ILE A 76 -1.68 -4.10 -17.88
N ILE A 77 -2.76 -3.33 -17.92
CA ILE A 77 -3.12 -2.32 -16.92
C ILE A 77 -4.38 -2.77 -16.21
N MET A 78 -4.35 -2.73 -14.88
CA MET A 78 -5.47 -3.12 -14.05
C MET A 78 -5.96 -1.98 -13.18
N PHE A 79 -7.24 -1.66 -13.32
CA PHE A 79 -7.95 -0.76 -12.42
C PHE A 79 -8.85 -1.54 -11.46
N PRO A 80 -9.11 -1.00 -10.25
CA PRO A 80 -9.95 -1.65 -9.26
C PRO A 80 -11.43 -1.76 -9.68
N GLU A 81 -12.22 -2.44 -8.84
CA GLU A 81 -13.67 -2.55 -8.98
C GLU A 81 -14.35 -1.16 -8.88
N LEU A 82 -15.46 -0.91 -9.59
CA LEU A 82 -16.22 0.36 -9.54
C LEU A 82 -15.42 1.63 -9.91
N THR A 83 -14.32 1.50 -10.65
CA THR A 83 -13.45 2.64 -11.01
C THR A 83 -14.10 3.57 -12.03
N PHE A 84 -14.89 3.06 -12.97
CA PHE A 84 -15.46 3.85 -14.07
C PHE A 84 -16.99 3.78 -14.12
N GLY A 85 -17.61 4.77 -14.75
CA GLY A 85 -19.04 4.78 -15.08
C GLY A 85 -19.29 4.27 -16.49
N VAL A 86 -20.50 3.80 -16.78
CA VAL A 86 -20.85 3.26 -18.10
C VAL A 86 -20.59 4.25 -19.24
N LYS A 87 -20.77 5.55 -18.99
CA LYS A 87 -20.53 6.62 -19.97
C LYS A 87 -19.04 6.78 -20.33
N ASP A 88 -18.13 6.37 -19.44
CA ASP A 88 -16.69 6.45 -19.66
C ASP A 88 -16.21 5.43 -20.71
N TRP A 89 -17.01 4.39 -20.98
CA TRP A 89 -16.67 3.31 -21.91
C TRP A 89 -16.25 3.84 -23.28
N TYR A 90 -17.00 4.79 -23.84
CA TYR A 90 -16.72 5.33 -25.18
C TYR A 90 -15.39 6.07 -25.21
N THR A 91 -15.12 6.93 -24.23
CA THR A 91 -13.87 7.69 -24.19
C THR A 91 -12.67 6.77 -23.98
N ILE A 92 -12.78 5.76 -23.10
CA ILE A 92 -11.72 4.77 -22.90
C ILE A 92 -11.50 3.96 -24.18
N ASN A 93 -12.57 3.53 -24.84
CA ASN A 93 -12.51 2.81 -26.10
C ASN A 93 -11.75 3.64 -27.16
N ASP A 94 -12.04 4.94 -27.29
CA ASP A 94 -11.36 5.83 -28.22
C ASP A 94 -9.86 5.97 -27.92
N LEU A 95 -9.51 6.10 -26.64
CA LEU A 95 -8.12 6.18 -26.20
C LEU A 95 -7.35 4.88 -26.52
N ILE A 96 -7.95 3.72 -26.23
CA ILE A 96 -7.36 2.43 -26.60
C ILE A 96 -7.22 2.29 -28.11
N ASN A 97 -8.21 2.72 -28.90
CA ASN A 97 -8.14 2.64 -30.36
C ASN A 97 -7.06 3.55 -30.99
N LYS A 98 -6.60 4.58 -30.26
CA LYS A 98 -5.50 5.46 -30.66
C LYS A 98 -4.13 4.97 -30.19
N TYR A 99 -4.09 4.09 -29.19
CA TYR A 99 -2.84 3.54 -28.67
C TYR A 99 -2.09 2.76 -29.77
N LYS A 100 -0.79 2.97 -29.89
CA LYS A 100 0.04 2.40 -30.99
C LYS A 100 0.64 1.03 -30.66
N GLY A 101 0.51 0.58 -29.42
CA GLY A 101 1.10 -0.67 -28.94
C GLY A 101 0.09 -1.78 -28.66
N LYS A 102 0.62 -2.89 -28.14
CA LYS A 102 -0.17 -3.98 -27.58
C LYS A 102 -0.58 -3.65 -26.15
N ILE A 103 -1.86 -3.73 -25.84
CA ILE A 103 -2.37 -3.42 -24.50
C ILE A 103 -3.54 -4.32 -24.13
N VAL A 104 -3.58 -4.69 -22.86
CA VAL A 104 -4.77 -5.17 -22.17
C VAL A 104 -5.12 -4.17 -21.08
N LEU A 105 -6.30 -3.57 -21.13
CA LEU A 105 -6.83 -2.73 -20.05
C LEU A 105 -7.98 -3.46 -19.37
N ILE A 106 -7.86 -3.75 -18.08
CA ILE A 106 -8.85 -4.47 -17.29
C ILE A 106 -9.40 -3.49 -16.23
N ALA A 107 -10.68 -3.11 -16.33
CA ALA A 107 -11.24 -2.08 -15.48
C ALA A 107 -12.64 -2.40 -14.96
N GLY A 108 -12.89 -2.09 -13.67
CA GLY A 108 -14.18 -2.30 -13.02
C GLY A 108 -15.11 -1.10 -13.20
N PHE A 109 -16.40 -1.36 -13.31
CA PHE A 109 -17.43 -0.35 -13.57
C PHE A 109 -18.50 -0.33 -12.48
N GLY A 110 -19.06 0.86 -12.25
CA GLY A 110 -20.13 1.09 -11.28
C GLY A 110 -21.41 0.31 -11.59
N PHE A 111 -22.26 0.16 -10.57
CA PHE A 111 -23.52 -0.60 -10.69
C PHE A 111 -24.42 -0.01 -11.79
N THR A 112 -24.62 -0.75 -12.88
CA THR A 112 -25.31 -0.26 -14.08
C THR A 112 -26.50 -1.11 -14.43
N HIS A 113 -27.59 -0.48 -14.90
CA HIS A 113 -28.77 -1.20 -15.36
C HIS A 113 -28.53 -1.98 -16.66
N GLY A 114 -29.14 -3.15 -16.80
CA GLY A 114 -28.99 -4.00 -17.98
C GLY A 114 -29.40 -3.33 -19.29
N ASN A 115 -30.39 -2.42 -19.27
CA ASN A 115 -30.77 -1.66 -20.47
C ASN A 115 -29.65 -0.74 -20.99
N LYS A 116 -28.94 -0.06 -20.09
CA LYS A 116 -27.77 0.78 -20.45
C LYS A 116 -26.62 -0.05 -21.00
N LEU A 117 -26.42 -1.28 -20.50
CA LEU A 117 -25.45 -2.21 -21.09
C LEU A 117 -25.88 -2.64 -22.50
N ASN A 118 -27.17 -2.90 -22.70
CA ASN A 118 -27.73 -3.24 -24.02
C ASN A 118 -27.62 -2.08 -25.03
N GLU A 119 -27.73 -0.83 -24.58
CA GLU A 119 -27.47 0.36 -25.41
C GLU A 119 -26.04 0.35 -25.95
N ILE A 120 -25.04 0.03 -25.12
CA ILE A 120 -23.64 -0.09 -25.60
C ILE A 120 -23.55 -1.19 -26.68
N PHE A 121 -24.18 -2.35 -26.51
CA PHE A 121 -24.09 -3.43 -27.50
C PHE A 121 -24.76 -3.09 -28.84
N THR A 122 -25.77 -2.23 -28.82
CA THR A 122 -26.57 -1.90 -30.00
C THR A 122 -26.03 -0.67 -30.74
N ASP A 123 -25.39 0.27 -30.04
CA ASP A 123 -24.79 1.47 -30.65
C ASP A 123 -23.43 1.20 -31.31
N ARG A 124 -23.46 0.47 -32.43
CA ARG A 124 -22.26 0.13 -33.21
C ARG A 124 -21.53 1.34 -33.80
N THR A 125 -22.21 2.50 -33.92
CA THR A 125 -21.64 3.69 -34.55
C THR A 125 -20.50 4.30 -33.75
N ARG A 126 -20.47 4.05 -32.43
CA ARG A 126 -19.49 4.61 -31.49
C ARG A 126 -18.47 3.58 -30.99
N HIS A 127 -18.39 2.41 -31.62
CA HIS A 127 -17.40 1.38 -31.25
C HIS A 127 -16.05 1.59 -31.92
N HIS A 128 -15.95 2.46 -32.93
CA HIS A 128 -14.71 2.74 -33.66
C HIS A 128 -13.99 1.47 -34.16
N GLY A 129 -14.77 0.48 -34.61
CA GLY A 129 -14.24 -0.80 -35.10
C GLY A 129 -13.89 -1.81 -34.01
N THR A 130 -14.17 -1.51 -32.74
CA THR A 130 -13.98 -2.46 -31.63
C THR A 130 -15.07 -3.52 -31.64
N GLU A 131 -14.66 -4.78 -31.62
CA GLU A 131 -15.58 -5.91 -31.46
C GLU A 131 -15.91 -6.10 -29.98
N ILE A 132 -17.20 -6.05 -29.64
CA ILE A 132 -17.66 -6.29 -28.27
C ILE A 132 -18.08 -7.74 -28.09
N ILE A 133 -17.50 -8.40 -27.09
CA ILE A 133 -17.77 -9.79 -26.73
C ILE A 133 -18.46 -9.83 -25.36
N LYS A 134 -19.64 -10.44 -25.32
CA LYS A 134 -20.44 -10.63 -24.11
C LYS A 134 -19.94 -11.88 -23.37
N SER A 135 -19.86 -11.85 -22.03
CA SER A 135 -19.47 -13.05 -21.27
C SER A 135 -20.53 -14.15 -21.25
N TRP A 136 -21.76 -13.83 -21.61
CA TRP A 136 -22.90 -14.75 -21.60
C TRP A 136 -23.28 -15.17 -23.01
N ARG A 137 -23.99 -16.29 -23.13
CA ARG A 137 -24.49 -16.79 -24.40
C ARG A 137 -25.72 -16.00 -24.87
N GLU A 138 -25.93 -15.95 -26.18
CA GLU A 138 -27.09 -15.25 -26.76
C GLU A 138 -28.43 -15.94 -26.46
N ASP A 139 -28.42 -17.25 -26.18
CA ASP A 139 -29.59 -18.05 -25.81
C ASP A 139 -30.01 -17.86 -24.33
N GLU A 140 -29.27 -17.07 -23.55
CA GLU A 140 -29.66 -16.72 -22.20
C GLU A 140 -30.72 -15.62 -22.20
N GLU A 141 -31.96 -16.05 -22.41
CA GLU A 141 -33.12 -15.17 -22.53
C GLU A 141 -33.18 -14.13 -21.40
N GLY A 142 -33.17 -12.86 -21.82
CA GLY A 142 -33.37 -11.73 -20.93
C GLY A 142 -32.15 -11.32 -20.11
N PHE A 143 -30.95 -11.85 -20.38
CA PHE A 143 -29.70 -11.35 -19.78
C PHE A 143 -28.95 -10.37 -20.72
N PRO A 144 -28.52 -9.20 -20.25
CA PRO A 144 -28.76 -8.62 -18.92
C PRO A 144 -30.20 -8.08 -18.82
N GLY A 145 -30.84 -8.33 -17.69
CA GLY A 145 -32.22 -7.92 -17.44
C GLY A 145 -32.33 -6.40 -17.40
N ALA A 146 -33.21 -5.82 -18.23
CA ALA A 146 -33.31 -4.38 -18.42
C ALA A 146 -33.43 -3.56 -17.12
N LYS A 147 -34.18 -4.08 -16.13
CA LYS A 147 -34.40 -3.42 -14.82
C LYS A 147 -33.37 -3.80 -13.76
N ARG A 148 -32.57 -4.84 -13.99
CA ARG A 148 -31.55 -5.33 -13.05
C ARG A 148 -30.31 -4.46 -13.11
N ARG A 149 -29.58 -4.38 -12.00
CA ARG A 149 -28.27 -3.75 -11.91
C ARG A 149 -27.19 -4.80 -11.78
N TYR A 150 -26.04 -4.50 -12.36
CA TYR A 150 -24.90 -5.40 -12.40
C TYR A 150 -23.64 -4.68 -11.96
N ASN A 151 -22.80 -5.38 -11.22
CA ASN A 151 -21.40 -5.02 -11.02
C ASN A 151 -20.57 -5.80 -12.03
N TYR A 152 -19.77 -5.11 -12.82
CA TYR A 152 -19.13 -5.69 -13.99
C TYR A 152 -17.79 -5.01 -14.26
N GLY A 153 -17.01 -5.63 -15.13
CA GLY A 153 -15.79 -5.06 -15.64
C GLY A 153 -15.70 -5.25 -17.14
N TRP A 154 -14.76 -4.52 -17.71
CA TRP A 154 -14.41 -4.58 -19.12
C TRP A 154 -12.92 -4.85 -19.28
N CYS A 155 -12.61 -5.69 -20.27
CA CYS A 155 -11.26 -5.96 -20.72
C CYS A 155 -11.12 -5.53 -22.17
N TRP A 156 -10.35 -4.47 -22.44
CA TRP A 156 -9.97 -4.12 -23.82
C TRP A 156 -8.66 -4.79 -24.16
N LEU A 157 -8.62 -5.46 -25.31
CA LEU A 157 -7.44 -6.09 -25.86
C LEU A 157 -7.15 -5.48 -27.21
N ARG A 158 -6.00 -4.82 -27.33
CA ARG A 158 -5.51 -4.26 -28.58
C ARG A 158 -4.21 -4.93 -28.97
N TYR A 159 -4.19 -5.46 -30.19
CA TYR A 159 -3.13 -6.33 -30.68
C TYR A 159 -3.11 -6.35 -32.22
N PRO A 160 -1.98 -6.70 -32.85
CA PRO A 160 -1.92 -6.90 -34.30
C PRO A 160 -2.69 -8.16 -34.72
N ALA A 161 -3.60 -8.03 -35.68
CA ALA A 161 -4.35 -9.18 -36.21
C ALA A 161 -3.54 -9.93 -37.27
N ASP A 162 -3.61 -11.26 -37.26
CA ASP A 162 -3.21 -12.14 -38.38
C ASP A 162 -1.79 -11.91 -38.92
N GLY A 163 -0.84 -11.61 -38.03
CA GLY A 163 0.56 -11.35 -38.42
C GLY A 163 0.79 -10.03 -39.17
N THR A 164 -0.25 -9.20 -39.31
CA THR A 164 -0.15 -7.85 -39.90
C THR A 164 0.26 -6.82 -38.85
N GLU A 165 0.78 -5.67 -39.28
CA GLU A 165 1.04 -4.53 -38.38
C GLU A 165 -0.25 -3.79 -37.98
N LYS A 166 -1.40 -4.11 -38.60
CA LYS A 166 -2.66 -3.45 -38.32
C LYS A 166 -3.21 -3.91 -36.98
N LEU A 167 -3.37 -2.96 -36.07
CA LEU A 167 -3.97 -3.21 -34.76
C LEU A 167 -5.49 -3.36 -34.87
N THR A 168 -6.00 -4.40 -34.21
CA THR A 168 -7.42 -4.60 -33.95
C THR A 168 -7.69 -4.41 -32.46
N THR A 169 -8.94 -4.18 -32.09
CA THR A 169 -9.36 -4.04 -30.70
C THR A 169 -10.61 -4.87 -30.43
N LYS A 170 -10.55 -5.69 -29.38
CA LYS A 170 -11.68 -6.43 -28.83
C LYS A 170 -11.97 -5.91 -27.42
N SER A 171 -13.22 -5.86 -27.04
CA SER A 171 -13.64 -5.50 -25.68
C SER A 171 -14.53 -6.60 -25.11
N VAL A 172 -14.15 -7.15 -23.96
CA VAL A 172 -14.87 -8.26 -23.31
C VAL A 172 -15.50 -7.75 -22.03
N ILE A 173 -16.82 -7.82 -21.93
CA ILE A 173 -17.53 -7.54 -20.67
C ILE A 173 -17.64 -8.81 -19.84
N TYR A 174 -17.49 -8.70 -18.52
CA TYR A 174 -17.73 -9.78 -17.56
C TYR A 174 -18.44 -9.23 -16.33
N VAL A 175 -19.29 -10.06 -15.70
CA VAL A 175 -20.18 -9.64 -14.60
C VAL A 175 -19.82 -10.38 -13.32
N LYS A 176 -19.79 -9.67 -12.20
CA LYS A 176 -19.59 -10.22 -10.85
C LYS A 176 -20.70 -11.19 -10.51
N HIS A 177 -20.37 -12.36 -10.00
CA HIS A 177 -21.35 -13.44 -9.78
C HIS A 177 -22.01 -13.34 -8.43
N PHE A 178 -21.20 -13.09 -7.41
CA PHE A 178 -21.65 -13.09 -6.03
C PHE A 178 -21.59 -11.67 -5.49
N PRO A 179 -22.73 -10.99 -5.35
CA PRO A 179 -22.77 -9.73 -4.63
C PRO A 179 -22.45 -9.96 -3.15
N GLU A 180 -21.73 -9.04 -2.54
CA GLU A 180 -21.35 -9.14 -1.12
C GLU A 180 -22.61 -8.96 -0.25
N GLN A 181 -23.05 -10.07 0.38
CA GLN A 181 -24.41 -10.21 0.89
C GLN A 181 -24.81 -9.16 1.95
N CYS A 182 -23.87 -8.68 2.75
CA CYS A 182 -24.15 -7.71 3.82
C CYS A 182 -23.98 -6.24 3.38
N ALA A 183 -23.16 -5.97 2.36
CA ALA A 183 -22.80 -4.61 1.95
C ALA A 183 -23.52 -4.14 0.68
N GLU A 184 -23.80 -5.03 -0.26
CA GLU A 184 -24.33 -4.67 -1.58
C GLU A 184 -25.84 -4.97 -1.71
N LEU A 185 -26.27 -6.18 -1.32
CA LEU A 185 -27.66 -6.64 -1.51
C LEU A 185 -28.71 -5.82 -0.74
N GLY A 186 -28.31 -5.12 0.33
CA GLY A 186 -29.19 -4.22 1.08
C GLY A 186 -29.10 -2.76 0.66
N GLN A 187 -28.16 -2.38 -0.21
CA GLN A 187 -27.87 -0.98 -0.55
C GLN A 187 -28.10 -0.63 -2.03
N ILE A 188 -28.07 -1.64 -2.91
CA ILE A 188 -28.20 -1.46 -4.36
C ILE A 188 -29.47 -2.14 -4.85
N ASP A 189 -30.48 -1.34 -5.23
CA ASP A 189 -31.74 -1.91 -5.70
C ASP A 189 -31.56 -2.70 -7.00
N TYR A 190 -32.28 -3.82 -7.07
CA TYR A 190 -32.32 -4.72 -8.22
C TYR A 190 -30.96 -5.29 -8.63
N LEU A 191 -29.98 -5.34 -7.72
CA LEU A 191 -28.70 -6.01 -7.95
C LEU A 191 -28.90 -7.49 -8.29
N ASP A 192 -28.21 -7.95 -9.34
CA ASP A 192 -28.22 -9.33 -9.79
C ASP A 192 -26.79 -9.77 -10.16
N GLY A 193 -26.58 -11.08 -10.21
CA GLY A 193 -25.27 -11.68 -10.46
C GLY A 193 -25.04 -12.04 -11.93
N GLY A 194 -23.77 -12.23 -12.26
CA GLY A 194 -23.32 -12.87 -13.49
C GLY A 194 -23.75 -14.34 -13.57
N VAL A 195 -23.79 -14.83 -14.79
CA VAL A 195 -24.27 -16.17 -15.20
C VAL A 195 -23.15 -17.07 -15.71
N SER A 196 -21.96 -16.49 -15.93
CA SER A 196 -20.82 -17.14 -16.57
C SER A 196 -19.49 -16.49 -16.19
N GLN A 197 -18.49 -17.33 -15.95
CA GLN A 197 -17.10 -16.89 -15.80
C GLN A 197 -16.48 -16.64 -17.16
N VAL A 198 -15.54 -15.70 -17.26
CA VAL A 198 -14.78 -15.48 -18.50
C VAL A 198 -13.36 -15.99 -18.33
N CYS A 199 -12.88 -16.70 -19.36
CA CYS A 199 -11.46 -16.92 -19.58
C CYS A 199 -11.09 -16.34 -20.94
N ILE A 200 -10.21 -15.32 -20.96
CA ILE A 200 -9.73 -14.71 -22.20
C ILE A 200 -8.45 -15.45 -22.61
N GLN A 201 -8.54 -16.24 -23.67
CA GLN A 201 -7.48 -17.11 -24.14
C GLN A 201 -6.68 -16.44 -25.24
N THR A 202 -5.44 -16.08 -24.94
CA THR A 202 -4.50 -15.50 -25.90
C THR A 202 -3.47 -16.53 -26.38
N ASN A 203 -2.52 -16.19 -27.25
CA ASN A 203 -1.57 -17.18 -27.78
C ASN A 203 -0.65 -17.73 -26.66
N GLY A 204 -0.21 -16.89 -25.73
CA GLY A 204 0.72 -17.27 -24.65
C GLY A 204 0.18 -17.09 -23.23
N LEU A 205 -1.01 -16.49 -23.08
CA LEU A 205 -1.56 -16.11 -21.77
C LEU A 205 -3.08 -16.33 -21.73
N ASP A 206 -3.56 -17.01 -20.71
CA ASP A 206 -4.98 -17.06 -20.36
C ASP A 206 -5.24 -16.08 -19.20
N ILE A 207 -6.21 -15.18 -19.38
CA ILE A 207 -6.55 -14.13 -18.40
C ILE A 207 -7.92 -14.45 -17.80
N TRP A 208 -7.97 -14.51 -16.47
CA TRP A 208 -9.19 -14.71 -15.68
C TRP A 208 -9.54 -13.41 -14.94
N PRO A 209 -10.35 -12.52 -15.54
CA PRO A 209 -10.84 -11.36 -14.82
C PRO A 209 -11.86 -11.77 -13.76
N ILE A 210 -11.63 -11.39 -12.51
CA ILE A 210 -12.49 -11.74 -11.37
C ILE A 210 -12.75 -10.51 -10.52
N ILE A 211 -13.99 -10.35 -10.03
CA ILE A 211 -14.40 -9.18 -9.24
C ILE A 211 -14.61 -9.55 -7.77
N CYS A 212 -13.75 -9.03 -6.90
CA CYS A 212 -13.87 -8.98 -5.45
C CYS A 212 -14.46 -10.25 -4.81
N SER A 213 -15.73 -10.22 -4.39
CA SER A 213 -16.36 -11.34 -3.67
C SER A 213 -16.43 -12.65 -4.45
N ASP A 214 -16.25 -12.64 -5.77
CA ASP A 214 -16.07 -13.85 -6.56
C ASP A 214 -14.82 -14.64 -6.14
N PHE A 215 -13.80 -14.01 -5.56
CA PHE A 215 -12.65 -14.69 -4.96
C PHE A 215 -12.98 -15.36 -3.62
N ILE A 216 -13.63 -14.61 -2.72
CA ILE A 216 -13.79 -15.02 -1.32
C ILE A 216 -15.01 -15.92 -1.10
N TYR A 217 -15.98 -15.91 -2.03
CA TYR A 217 -17.15 -16.78 -1.94
C TYR A 217 -16.75 -18.25 -1.84
N ASN A 218 -17.27 -18.93 -0.82
CA ASN A 218 -16.96 -20.31 -0.47
C ASN A 218 -18.22 -21.15 -0.18
N GLY A 219 -19.39 -20.74 -0.70
CA GLY A 219 -20.64 -21.49 -0.52
C GLY A 219 -20.67 -22.80 -1.30
N ASP A 220 -21.67 -23.64 -1.00
CA ASP A 220 -21.84 -24.95 -1.61
C ASP A 220 -22.00 -24.88 -3.14
N GLY A 221 -21.25 -25.71 -3.87
CA GLY A 221 -21.33 -25.87 -5.33
C GLY A 221 -20.13 -25.31 -6.10
N LYS A 222 -20.31 -25.09 -7.41
CA LYS A 222 -19.29 -24.53 -8.30
C LYS A 222 -19.14 -23.03 -8.04
N THR A 223 -17.93 -22.63 -7.66
CA THR A 223 -17.54 -21.22 -7.46
C THR A 223 -16.65 -20.74 -8.61
N PRO A 224 -16.56 -19.42 -8.86
CA PRO A 224 -15.63 -18.81 -9.81
C PRO A 224 -14.22 -19.35 -9.65
N THR A 225 -13.72 -19.36 -8.41
CA THR A 225 -12.36 -19.81 -8.09
C THR A 225 -12.19 -21.32 -8.28
N SER A 226 -13.18 -22.15 -7.93
CA SER A 226 -13.08 -23.60 -8.12
C SER A 226 -13.12 -23.99 -9.61
N GLU A 227 -13.94 -23.34 -10.42
CA GLU A 227 -13.97 -23.58 -11.88
C GLU A 227 -12.68 -23.11 -12.54
N MET A 228 -12.18 -21.93 -12.15
CA MET A 228 -10.88 -21.43 -12.59
C MET A 228 -9.77 -22.43 -12.25
N VAL A 229 -9.65 -22.87 -10.99
CA VAL A 229 -8.64 -23.87 -10.58
C VAL A 229 -8.79 -25.17 -11.37
N THR A 230 -10.02 -25.63 -11.59
CA THR A 230 -10.29 -26.84 -12.41
C THR A 230 -9.77 -26.68 -13.83
N VAL A 231 -10.01 -25.55 -14.49
CA VAL A 231 -9.52 -25.28 -15.84
C VAL A 231 -8.00 -25.09 -15.86
N CYS A 232 -7.43 -24.42 -14.85
CA CYS A 232 -5.99 -24.28 -14.69
C CYS A 232 -5.32 -25.66 -14.62
N ASN A 233 -5.79 -26.53 -13.73
CA ASN A 233 -5.26 -27.88 -13.56
C ASN A 233 -5.35 -28.72 -14.84
N LYS A 234 -6.45 -28.61 -15.62
CA LYS A 234 -6.55 -29.26 -16.93
C LYS A 234 -5.52 -28.74 -17.94
N THR A 235 -5.25 -27.43 -17.93
CA THR A 235 -4.26 -26.81 -18.83
C THR A 235 -2.85 -27.33 -18.55
N ASN A 236 -2.54 -27.71 -17.31
CA ASN A 236 -1.24 -28.27 -16.94
C ASN A 236 -1.02 -29.71 -17.43
N LEU A 237 -2.08 -30.44 -17.77
CA LEU A 237 -1.96 -31.76 -18.39
C LEU A 237 -1.42 -31.67 -19.82
N LEU A 238 -1.33 -30.47 -20.41
CA LEU A 238 -0.74 -30.26 -21.72
C LEU A 238 0.80 -30.34 -21.66
N PRO A 239 1.47 -30.74 -22.77
CA PRO A 239 2.93 -30.69 -22.88
C PRO A 239 3.48 -29.28 -22.58
N GLU A 240 4.66 -29.18 -21.93
CA GLU A 240 5.21 -27.88 -21.51
C GLU A 240 5.33 -26.86 -22.65
N ALA A 241 5.71 -27.32 -23.85
CA ALA A 241 5.84 -26.47 -25.04
C ALA A 241 4.52 -25.82 -25.50
N THR A 242 3.36 -26.34 -25.05
CA THR A 242 2.04 -25.82 -25.40
C THR A 242 1.29 -25.23 -24.19
N ARG A 243 1.91 -25.22 -23.01
CA ARG A 243 1.35 -24.61 -21.80
C ARG A 243 1.38 -23.09 -21.91
N LYS A 244 0.24 -22.48 -21.61
CA LYS A 244 0.12 -21.03 -21.51
C LYS A 244 0.36 -20.56 -20.08
N TYR A 245 0.78 -19.32 -19.94
CA TYR A 245 0.74 -18.65 -18.65
C TYR A 245 -0.70 -18.33 -18.27
N ILE A 246 -0.98 -18.23 -16.97
CA ILE A 246 -2.30 -17.95 -16.43
C ILE A 246 -2.18 -16.74 -15.50
N LEU A 247 -2.91 -15.68 -15.82
CA LEU A 247 -3.06 -14.50 -14.97
C LEU A 247 -4.48 -14.40 -14.47
N VAL A 248 -4.65 -14.48 -13.15
CA VAL A 248 -5.91 -14.12 -12.50
C VAL A 248 -5.88 -12.64 -12.20
N ALA A 249 -6.72 -11.87 -12.86
CA ALA A 249 -6.77 -10.41 -12.77
C ALA A 249 -7.93 -9.98 -11.86
N GLY A 250 -7.64 -9.85 -10.57
CA GLY A 250 -8.62 -9.48 -9.56
C GLY A 250 -8.83 -7.98 -9.40
N GLN A 251 -10.08 -7.56 -9.44
CA GLN A 251 -10.51 -6.18 -9.25
C GLN A 251 -11.28 -6.06 -7.95
N LEU A 252 -10.78 -5.23 -7.04
CA LEU A 252 -11.24 -5.22 -5.67
C LEU A 252 -11.83 -3.86 -5.29
N TYR A 253 -12.88 -3.90 -4.50
CA TYR A 253 -13.33 -2.81 -3.65
C TYR A 253 -13.58 -3.36 -2.26
N GLN A 254 -12.74 -2.93 -1.31
CA GLN A 254 -12.89 -3.25 0.10
C GLN A 254 -13.23 -1.97 0.86
N LYS A 255 -14.27 -2.02 1.70
CA LYS A 255 -14.59 -0.94 2.64
C LYS A 255 -13.80 -1.07 3.95
N ASP A 256 -13.46 -2.31 4.31
CA ASP A 256 -12.78 -2.66 5.55
C ASP A 256 -11.69 -3.72 5.31
N PRO A 257 -10.65 -3.77 6.17
CA PRO A 257 -9.60 -4.78 6.06
C PRO A 257 -10.13 -6.18 6.41
N HIS A 258 -10.56 -6.95 5.41
CA HIS A 258 -10.99 -8.34 5.56
C HIS A 258 -9.83 -9.33 5.35
N ALA A 259 -8.69 -9.09 6.00
CA ALA A 259 -7.45 -9.81 5.73
C ALA A 259 -7.59 -11.34 5.83
N SER A 260 -8.35 -11.86 6.79
CA SER A 260 -8.57 -13.30 6.98
C SER A 260 -9.31 -13.95 5.80
N ALA A 261 -10.47 -13.42 5.40
CA ALA A 261 -11.25 -13.98 4.29
C ALA A 261 -10.45 -14.04 2.97
N TRP A 262 -9.61 -13.04 2.74
CA TRP A 262 -8.72 -13.00 1.57
C TRP A 262 -7.56 -13.97 1.68
N GLN A 263 -6.93 -14.11 2.86
CA GLN A 263 -5.93 -15.14 3.09
C GLN A 263 -6.50 -16.54 2.85
N ASP A 264 -7.68 -16.83 3.38
CA ASP A 264 -8.34 -18.12 3.23
C ASP A 264 -8.66 -18.42 1.76
N ALA A 265 -9.14 -17.41 1.02
CA ALA A 265 -9.40 -17.55 -0.42
C ALA A 265 -8.13 -17.81 -1.22
N LEU A 266 -7.06 -17.05 -0.97
CA LEU A 266 -5.77 -17.24 -1.64
C LEU A 266 -5.17 -18.60 -1.30
N ASN A 267 -5.17 -18.98 -0.02
CA ASN A 267 -4.72 -20.30 0.42
C ASN A 267 -5.49 -21.41 -0.27
N ARG A 268 -6.83 -21.33 -0.29
CA ARG A 268 -7.67 -22.30 -0.99
C ARG A 268 -7.32 -22.42 -2.47
N ILE A 269 -7.06 -21.30 -3.17
CA ILE A 269 -6.67 -21.33 -4.57
C ILE A 269 -5.32 -22.04 -4.73
N PHE A 270 -4.28 -21.56 -4.02
CA PHE A 270 -2.92 -22.08 -4.18
C PHE A 270 -2.77 -23.54 -3.72
N THR A 271 -3.47 -23.97 -2.65
CA THR A 271 -3.48 -25.36 -2.20
C THR A 271 -4.13 -26.33 -3.20
N ASN A 272 -5.13 -25.87 -3.97
CA ASN A 272 -5.83 -26.71 -4.93
C ASN A 272 -5.25 -26.65 -6.35
N LEU A 273 -4.22 -25.83 -6.58
CA LEU A 273 -3.47 -25.82 -7.83
C LEU A 273 -2.46 -26.98 -7.84
N ASP A 274 -2.42 -27.72 -8.95
CA ASP A 274 -1.42 -28.77 -9.16
C ASP A 274 0.00 -28.18 -9.16
N ILE A 275 0.98 -28.95 -8.67
CA ILE A 275 2.39 -28.54 -8.49
C ILE A 275 2.99 -28.04 -9.80
N THR A 276 2.63 -28.67 -10.92
CA THR A 276 3.13 -28.26 -12.25
C THR A 276 2.52 -26.95 -12.75
N ALA A 277 1.37 -26.54 -12.20
CA ALA A 277 0.72 -25.25 -12.46
C ALA A 277 1.49 -24.07 -11.89
N HIS A 278 2.22 -24.31 -10.80
CA HIS A 278 2.72 -23.26 -9.93
C HIS A 278 3.67 -22.31 -10.66
N ASN A 279 4.44 -22.80 -11.63
CA ASN A 279 5.41 -22.02 -12.41
C ASN A 279 4.81 -21.23 -13.57
N HIS A 280 3.49 -21.33 -13.78
CA HIS A 280 2.78 -20.68 -14.88
C HIS A 280 1.62 -19.82 -14.41
N PHE A 281 1.38 -19.74 -13.10
CA PHE A 281 0.20 -19.13 -12.52
C PHE A 281 0.56 -17.93 -11.63
N ALA A 282 -0.14 -16.82 -11.82
CA ALA A 282 -0.05 -15.67 -10.93
C ALA A 282 -1.43 -15.03 -10.71
N ILE A 283 -1.63 -14.48 -9.52
CA ILE A 283 -2.79 -13.64 -9.22
C ILE A 283 -2.29 -12.21 -9.09
N ALA A 284 -2.87 -11.31 -9.89
CA ALA A 284 -2.69 -9.87 -9.75
C ALA A 284 -3.96 -9.28 -9.16
N LEU A 285 -3.84 -8.53 -8.08
CA LEU A 285 -4.96 -7.84 -7.45
C LEU A 285 -4.75 -6.33 -7.59
N ALA A 286 -5.78 -5.61 -8.04
CA ALA A 286 -5.85 -4.16 -8.05
C ALA A 286 -7.01 -3.71 -7.16
N ASN A 287 -6.72 -2.96 -6.11
CA ASN A 287 -7.67 -2.42 -5.16
C ASN A 287 -7.55 -0.92 -5.05
N HIS A 288 -8.54 -0.28 -4.44
CA HIS A 288 -8.47 1.11 -4.03
C HIS A 288 -7.49 1.32 -2.87
N ALA A 289 -6.97 2.53 -2.77
CA ALA A 289 -6.12 2.96 -1.67
C ALA A 289 -6.93 2.96 -0.37
N MET A 290 -6.60 2.10 0.58
CA MET A 290 -7.28 2.09 1.87
C MET A 290 -6.49 2.88 2.91
N GLY A 291 -7.10 3.98 3.37
CA GLY A 291 -6.56 4.82 4.45
C GLY A 291 -6.84 4.29 5.86
N LYS A 292 -7.80 3.36 6.03
CA LYS A 292 -8.18 2.84 7.35
C LYS A 292 -7.19 1.77 7.82
N HIS A 293 -6.34 2.10 8.79
CA HIS A 293 -5.36 1.18 9.33
C HIS A 293 -5.97 0.13 10.28
N ASP A 294 -5.43 -1.08 10.27
CA ASP A 294 -5.69 -2.08 11.29
C ASP A 294 -4.62 -1.98 12.39
N LYS A 295 -5.03 -2.15 13.66
CA LYS A 295 -4.09 -2.14 14.80
C LYS A 295 -3.18 -3.36 14.79
N ASP A 296 -3.69 -4.49 14.33
CA ASP A 296 -2.93 -5.71 14.16
C ASP A 296 -2.09 -5.61 12.88
N GLU A 297 -0.77 -5.70 13.01
CA GLU A 297 0.15 -5.69 11.87
C GLU A 297 -0.13 -6.85 10.91
N SER A 298 -0.55 -8.02 11.40
CA SER A 298 -0.82 -9.18 10.54
C SER A 298 -1.96 -8.91 9.57
N ASN A 299 -3.01 -8.24 10.03
CA ASN A 299 -4.14 -7.80 9.21
C ASN A 299 -3.78 -6.57 8.37
N ASP A 300 -3.08 -5.61 8.97
CA ASP A 300 -2.70 -4.37 8.29
C ASP A 300 -1.79 -4.64 7.08
N LYS A 301 -0.91 -5.67 7.17
CA LYS A 301 -0.03 -6.15 6.08
C LYS A 301 -0.78 -6.45 4.78
N LEU A 302 -2.03 -6.89 4.90
CA LEU A 302 -2.88 -7.27 3.77
C LEU A 302 -3.99 -6.27 3.51
N ARG A 303 -4.00 -5.12 4.19
CA ARG A 303 -5.06 -4.11 4.07
C ARG A 303 -5.44 -3.82 2.60
N ASN A 304 -4.50 -3.34 1.78
CA ASN A 304 -4.85 -2.94 0.41
C ASN A 304 -5.02 -4.12 -0.54
N LEU A 305 -4.41 -5.28 -0.28
CA LEU A 305 -4.32 -6.44 -1.21
C LEU A 305 -3.74 -6.19 -2.60
N SER A 306 -3.65 -4.94 -3.08
CA SER A 306 -3.02 -4.60 -4.35
C SER A 306 -1.64 -5.21 -4.43
N GLY A 307 -1.34 -6.00 -5.45
CA GLY A 307 -0.08 -6.72 -5.54
C GLY A 307 -0.17 -7.99 -6.36
N ILE A 308 0.95 -8.70 -6.41
CA ILE A 308 1.08 -9.96 -7.16
C ILE A 308 1.33 -11.11 -6.20
N TYR A 309 0.64 -12.22 -6.42
CA TYR A 309 0.71 -13.43 -5.63
C TYR A 309 1.09 -14.59 -6.54
N ILE A 310 2.03 -15.41 -6.08
CA ILE A 310 2.50 -16.62 -6.74
C ILE A 310 2.60 -17.75 -5.72
N HIS A 311 2.69 -18.99 -6.20
CA HIS A 311 2.88 -20.13 -5.30
C HIS A 311 4.20 -20.01 -4.52
N ALA A 312 4.23 -20.50 -3.28
CA ALA A 312 5.42 -20.40 -2.42
C ALA A 312 6.64 -21.12 -3.02
N ASP A 313 6.45 -22.31 -3.59
CA ASP A 313 7.52 -23.09 -4.22
C ASP A 313 8.03 -22.49 -5.54
N ALA A 314 7.20 -21.65 -6.19
CA ALA A 314 7.59 -20.93 -7.40
C ALA A 314 8.35 -19.63 -7.11
N ALA A 315 8.63 -19.32 -5.84
CA ALA A 315 9.28 -18.08 -5.45
C ALA A 315 10.73 -18.33 -5.00
N HIS A 316 11.72 -17.84 -5.75
CA HIS A 316 13.08 -17.65 -5.20
C HIS A 316 13.12 -16.31 -4.47
N ILE A 317 13.40 -16.36 -3.18
CA ILE A 317 13.35 -15.16 -2.33
C ILE A 317 14.67 -15.02 -1.60
N VAL A 318 15.43 -13.98 -1.91
CA VAL A 318 16.46 -13.49 -0.99
C VAL A 318 15.80 -12.75 0.16
N LYS A 319 16.32 -12.98 1.37
CA LYS A 319 15.87 -12.38 2.64
C LYS A 319 15.95 -10.83 2.68
N HIS A 320 16.44 -10.17 1.64
CA HIS A 320 16.88 -8.77 1.69
C HIS A 320 16.37 -7.85 0.58
N GLU A 321 15.53 -8.30 -0.37
CA GLU A 321 15.09 -7.41 -1.46
C GLU A 321 13.90 -6.50 -1.08
N ILE A 322 14.19 -5.42 -0.37
CA ILE A 322 13.24 -4.34 -0.07
C ILE A 322 13.20 -3.37 -1.26
N LYS A 323 12.47 -3.72 -2.32
CA LYS A 323 12.08 -2.72 -3.34
C LYS A 323 11.06 -1.71 -2.80
N LYS A 324 11.24 -0.46 -3.22
CA LYS A 324 10.47 0.71 -2.79
C LYS A 324 8.96 0.50 -3.09
N GLY A 325 8.07 1.05 -2.25
CA GLY A 325 6.60 1.01 -2.42
C GLY A 325 5.86 -0.35 -2.33
N THR A 326 6.57 -1.49 -2.37
CA THR A 326 6.00 -2.84 -2.19
C THR A 326 6.69 -3.61 -1.08
N ARG A 327 6.02 -4.65 -0.57
CA ARG A 327 6.56 -5.55 0.44
C ARG A 327 6.27 -6.99 0.14
N LEU A 328 7.20 -7.82 0.57
CA LEU A 328 7.03 -9.25 0.51
C LEU A 328 6.13 -9.71 1.67
N HIS A 329 5.14 -10.52 1.35
CA HIS A 329 4.34 -11.27 2.31
C HIS A 329 4.50 -12.75 2.00
N LYS A 330 4.84 -13.54 3.01
CA LYS A 330 4.98 -14.99 2.88
C LYS A 330 3.87 -15.67 3.67
N ASN A 331 3.21 -16.61 3.01
CA ASN A 331 2.29 -17.56 3.61
C ASN A 331 2.74 -18.96 3.19
N GLY A 332 2.37 -20.01 3.94
CA GLY A 332 2.82 -21.38 3.66
C GLY A 332 2.55 -21.83 2.22
N ASN A 333 1.45 -21.38 1.60
CA ASN A 333 1.06 -21.76 0.24
C ASN A 333 1.42 -20.74 -0.84
N PHE A 334 1.69 -19.49 -0.47
CA PHE A 334 1.90 -18.43 -1.45
C PHE A 334 2.86 -17.35 -0.97
N VAL A 335 3.47 -16.68 -1.94
CA VAL A 335 4.31 -15.53 -1.73
C VAL A 335 3.71 -14.38 -2.50
N ALA A 336 3.64 -13.22 -1.86
CA ALA A 336 3.06 -12.02 -2.45
C ALA A 336 3.99 -10.82 -2.38
N ARG A 337 3.90 -9.97 -3.39
CA ARG A 337 4.51 -8.64 -3.43
C ARG A 337 3.39 -7.59 -3.41
N LEU A 338 3.11 -7.09 -2.22
CA LEU A 338 1.97 -6.22 -1.92
C LEU A 338 2.35 -4.75 -1.96
N VAL A 339 1.49 -3.93 -2.54
CA VAL A 339 1.51 -2.47 -2.48
C VAL A 339 1.09 -2.03 -1.09
N ARG A 340 1.97 -1.32 -0.40
CA ARG A 340 1.68 -0.91 0.98
C ARG A 340 1.04 0.47 1.08
N SER A 341 1.21 1.36 0.10
CA SER A 341 0.75 2.76 0.17
C SER A 341 -0.72 2.94 0.56
N THR A 342 -1.04 3.89 1.43
CA THR A 342 -2.44 4.33 1.68
C THR A 342 -2.93 5.39 0.71
N GLU A 343 -2.04 5.89 -0.15
CA GLU A 343 -2.36 6.92 -1.12
C GLU A 343 -2.61 6.29 -2.49
N PRO A 344 -3.44 6.94 -3.32
CA PRO A 344 -3.57 6.57 -4.72
C PRO A 344 -2.22 6.54 -5.43
N LEU A 345 -1.95 5.48 -6.17
CA LEU A 345 -0.72 5.33 -6.92
C LEU A 345 -0.89 4.41 -8.12
N LEU A 346 0.06 4.52 -9.03
CA LEU A 346 0.30 3.57 -10.10
C LEU A 346 1.61 2.83 -9.81
N ILE A 347 1.61 1.53 -9.99
CA ILE A 347 2.78 0.70 -9.83
C ILE A 347 2.93 -0.26 -11.01
N SER A 348 4.14 -0.38 -11.54
CA SER A 348 4.43 -1.26 -12.67
C SER A 348 5.70 -2.07 -12.47
N GLY A 349 5.75 -3.27 -13.06
CA GLY A 349 6.90 -4.14 -13.06
C GLY A 349 6.75 -5.29 -14.05
N LYS A 350 7.86 -6.02 -14.28
CA LYS A 350 7.90 -7.19 -15.17
C LYS A 350 7.64 -8.46 -14.37
N LEU A 351 6.48 -9.09 -14.57
CA LEU A 351 6.15 -10.37 -13.93
C LEU A 351 6.77 -11.51 -14.75
N LYS A 352 7.65 -12.28 -14.13
CA LYS A 352 8.22 -13.51 -14.66
C LYS A 352 7.46 -14.70 -14.10
N PHE A 353 6.90 -15.56 -14.94
CA PHE A 353 6.19 -16.74 -14.45
C PHE A 353 7.16 -17.85 -14.04
N LYS A 354 8.16 -18.10 -14.89
CA LYS A 354 9.24 -19.05 -14.60
C LYS A 354 10.32 -18.38 -13.78
N THR A 355 10.77 -19.11 -12.76
CA THR A 355 11.96 -18.77 -12.00
C THR A 355 13.22 -18.94 -12.84
N VAL A 356 14.16 -18.03 -12.66
CA VAL A 356 15.54 -18.24 -13.11
C VAL A 356 16.31 -18.68 -11.86
N PRO A 357 16.96 -19.87 -11.85
CA PRO A 357 17.61 -20.43 -10.65
C PRO A 357 18.59 -19.47 -9.94
N ASP A 358 19.17 -18.51 -10.67
CA ASP A 358 20.12 -17.53 -10.13
C ASP A 358 19.52 -16.13 -9.91
N ALA A 359 18.20 -15.96 -10.10
CA ALA A 359 17.55 -14.68 -9.84
C ALA A 359 17.20 -14.55 -8.36
N GLU A 360 18.01 -13.75 -7.65
CA GLU A 360 17.88 -13.38 -6.24
C GLU A 360 16.63 -12.54 -5.87
N ARG A 361 15.50 -12.68 -6.58
CA ARG A 361 14.43 -11.66 -6.61
C ARG A 361 13.03 -12.26 -6.73
N HIS A 362 12.05 -11.61 -6.11
CA HIS A 362 10.63 -11.92 -6.36
C HIS A 362 10.30 -11.78 -7.85
N ASN A 363 9.46 -12.68 -8.37
CA ASN A 363 9.12 -12.80 -9.79
C ASN A 363 8.47 -11.55 -10.42
N TRP A 364 7.94 -10.65 -9.60
CA TRP A 364 7.51 -9.31 -10.01
C TRP A 364 8.28 -8.25 -9.20
N PRO A 365 9.45 -7.81 -9.67
CA PRO A 365 10.09 -6.63 -9.14
C PRO A 365 9.35 -5.40 -9.67
N ALA A 366 8.59 -4.72 -8.80
CA ALA A 366 8.08 -3.40 -9.14
C ALA A 366 9.24 -2.46 -9.45
N THR A 367 9.17 -1.79 -10.60
CA THR A 367 10.21 -0.90 -11.14
C THR A 367 9.74 0.55 -11.22
N LEU A 368 8.43 0.77 -11.34
CA LEU A 368 7.84 2.10 -11.42
C LEU A 368 6.81 2.29 -10.32
N HIS A 369 6.82 3.47 -9.70
CA HIS A 369 5.89 3.88 -8.65
C HIS A 369 5.57 5.36 -8.82
N ASN A 370 4.36 5.70 -9.26
CA ASN A 370 3.92 7.08 -9.43
C ASN A 370 2.76 7.37 -8.50
N GLN A 371 2.88 8.41 -7.69
CA GLN A 371 1.76 8.87 -6.89
C GLN A 371 0.72 9.54 -7.78
N ILE A 372 -0.55 9.16 -7.60
CA ILE A 372 -1.66 9.82 -8.27
C ILE A 372 -2.12 10.94 -7.32
N THR A 373 -1.99 12.19 -7.77
CA THR A 373 -2.40 13.36 -6.98
C THR A 373 -3.68 13.95 -7.54
N THR A 374 -4.51 14.51 -6.65
CA THR A 374 -5.65 15.32 -7.08
C THR A 374 -5.17 16.76 -7.21
N ASN A 375 -5.23 17.32 -8.41
CA ASN A 375 -5.09 18.75 -8.60
C ASN A 375 -6.48 19.37 -8.52
N HIS A 376 -6.68 20.28 -7.56
CA HIS A 376 -7.99 20.89 -7.29
C HIS A 376 -8.61 21.58 -8.52
N ASP A 377 -7.77 22.04 -9.46
CA ASP A 377 -8.21 22.84 -10.62
C ASP A 377 -8.27 22.06 -11.95
N HIS A 378 -7.67 20.87 -12.04
CA HIS A 378 -7.48 20.16 -13.33
C HIS A 378 -7.81 18.66 -13.32
N GLY A 379 -8.32 18.11 -12.22
CA GLY A 379 -8.63 16.69 -12.09
C GLY A 379 -7.48 15.89 -11.47
N LEU A 380 -7.47 14.56 -11.66
CA LEU A 380 -6.33 13.74 -11.24
C LEU A 380 -5.17 14.01 -12.19
N SER A 381 -4.03 14.39 -11.63
CA SER A 381 -2.76 14.42 -12.35
C SER A 381 -1.80 13.49 -11.62
N TYR A 382 -1.15 12.57 -12.32
CA TYR A 382 0.00 11.89 -11.74
C TYR A 382 1.26 12.69 -12.06
N GLN A 383 2.10 12.88 -11.07
CA GLN A 383 3.44 13.39 -11.32
C GLN A 383 4.35 12.18 -11.54
N LEU A 384 4.87 12.06 -12.76
CA LEU A 384 6.01 11.18 -13.02
C LEU A 384 7.17 11.71 -12.19
N ARG A 385 7.43 11.05 -11.07
CA ARG A 385 8.64 11.27 -10.30
C ARG A 385 9.45 10.01 -10.45
N GLU A 386 10.53 10.07 -11.22
CA GLU A 386 11.49 8.98 -11.22
C GLU A 386 11.94 8.74 -9.78
N TYR A 387 11.73 7.51 -9.30
CA TYR A 387 11.87 7.16 -7.89
C TYR A 387 13.35 7.14 -7.42
N SER A 388 14.28 7.59 -8.26
CA SER A 388 15.65 7.90 -7.84
C SER A 388 15.65 8.99 -6.75
N GLU A 389 14.69 9.92 -6.76
CA GLU A 389 14.64 11.05 -5.82
C GLU A 389 13.99 10.74 -4.46
N PHE A 390 13.22 9.66 -4.33
CA PHE A 390 12.63 9.23 -3.06
C PHE A 390 13.37 7.99 -2.55
N GLU A 391 14.43 8.22 -1.79
CA GLU A 391 14.99 7.17 -0.94
C GLU A 391 13.96 6.74 0.11
N HIS A 392 13.83 5.43 0.25
CA HIS A 392 13.24 4.67 1.35
C HIS A 392 12.36 5.41 2.41
N GLN A 393 11.13 4.89 2.57
CA GLN A 393 10.45 4.70 3.87
C GLN A 393 9.67 5.82 4.64
N PRO A 394 9.31 7.01 4.12
CA PRO A 394 8.42 7.90 4.90
C PRO A 394 7.04 7.29 5.17
N TYR A 395 6.59 6.35 4.32
CA TYR A 395 5.28 5.73 4.41
C TYR A 395 5.09 4.79 5.61
N GLU A 396 6.05 3.92 5.95
CA GLU A 396 5.88 2.90 6.99
C GLU A 396 5.81 3.53 8.39
N LEU A 397 6.64 4.52 8.66
CA LEU A 397 6.59 5.31 9.88
C LEU A 397 5.33 6.18 9.92
N ALA A 398 4.97 6.86 8.84
CA ALA A 398 3.70 7.60 8.77
C ALA A 398 2.50 6.68 9.04
N ARG A 399 2.51 5.46 8.50
CA ARG A 399 1.50 4.43 8.78
C ARG A 399 1.52 4.01 10.24
N PHE A 400 2.69 3.73 10.79
CA PHE A 400 2.86 3.35 12.18
C PHE A 400 2.30 4.42 13.12
N ILE A 401 2.59 5.71 12.84
CA ILE A 401 2.04 6.86 13.56
C ILE A 401 0.52 6.87 13.45
N CYS A 402 -0.05 6.82 12.24
CA CYS A 402 -1.51 6.80 12.07
C CYS A 402 -2.16 5.63 12.83
N ARG A 403 -1.64 4.41 12.69
CA ARG A 403 -2.18 3.23 13.36
C ARG A 403 -2.16 3.35 14.88
N ASN A 404 -1.08 3.86 15.45
CA ASN A 404 -0.89 3.81 16.88
C ASN A 404 -1.33 5.08 17.61
N CYS A 405 -1.54 6.17 16.86
CA CYS A 405 -1.89 7.45 17.45
C CYS A 405 -3.30 7.95 17.07
N SER A 406 -3.96 7.37 16.05
CA SER A 406 -5.32 7.78 15.66
C SER A 406 -6.44 6.99 16.35
N CYS A 407 -6.18 5.79 16.88
CA CYS A 407 -7.22 4.92 17.40
C CYS A 407 -6.88 4.40 18.80
N GLY A 408 -7.36 5.10 19.83
CA GLY A 408 -7.27 4.60 21.21
C GLY A 408 -7.25 5.66 22.29
N TYR A 409 -7.11 6.93 21.95
CA TYR A 409 -7.35 7.98 22.91
C TYR A 409 -8.85 8.22 22.96
N GLY A 410 -9.55 7.51 23.85
CA GLY A 410 -10.91 7.91 24.22
C GLY A 410 -10.83 9.36 24.67
N HIS A 411 -11.44 10.29 23.92
CA HIS A 411 -11.62 11.74 24.17
C HIS A 411 -10.54 12.58 24.92
N HIS A 412 -9.36 12.05 25.24
CA HIS A 412 -8.44 12.61 26.23
C HIS A 412 -7.01 12.81 25.71
N ALA A 413 -6.65 12.35 24.51
CA ALA A 413 -5.49 12.95 23.85
C ALA A 413 -5.88 14.36 23.43
N THR A 414 -5.13 15.34 23.93
CA THR A 414 -5.32 16.74 23.59
C THR A 414 -5.14 16.91 22.07
N LYS A 415 -6.01 17.71 21.44
CA LYS A 415 -6.04 18.04 19.99
C LYS A 415 -4.66 18.49 19.48
N GLU A 416 -3.90 19.07 20.38
CA GLU A 416 -2.54 19.56 20.31
C GLU A 416 -1.51 18.48 19.95
N ILE A 417 -1.57 17.32 20.61
CA ILE A 417 -0.65 16.19 20.35
C ILE A 417 -0.97 15.54 19.01
N PHE A 418 -2.27 15.43 18.69
CA PHE A 418 -2.69 14.98 17.36
C PHE A 418 -2.16 15.93 16.27
N SER A 419 -2.21 17.24 16.52
CA SER A 419 -1.67 18.25 15.60
C SER A 419 -0.15 18.12 15.43
N ALA A 420 0.60 17.87 16.50
CA ALA A 420 2.05 17.64 16.45
C ALA A 420 2.41 16.35 15.69
N LEU A 421 1.65 15.27 15.87
CA LEU A 421 1.83 14.03 15.11
C LEU A 421 1.45 14.18 13.63
N CYS A 422 0.41 14.96 13.32
CA CYS A 422 0.08 15.34 11.97
C CYS A 422 1.18 16.19 11.33
N TRP A 423 1.79 17.10 12.09
CA TRP A 423 2.94 17.88 11.62
C TRP A 423 4.16 17.01 11.39
N LEU A 424 4.48 16.09 12.30
CA LEU A 424 5.56 15.11 12.12
C LEU A 424 5.34 14.26 10.86
N LYS A 425 4.11 13.77 10.66
CA LYS A 425 3.72 13.07 9.43
C LYS A 425 3.91 13.94 8.19
N LEU A 426 3.53 15.22 8.25
CA LEU A 426 3.71 16.15 7.14
C LEU A 426 5.20 16.34 6.84
N GLN A 427 6.03 16.61 7.84
CA GLN A 427 7.47 16.76 7.68
C GLN A 427 8.10 15.50 7.06
N ILE A 428 7.77 14.31 7.57
CA ILE A 428 8.22 13.04 7.00
C ILE A 428 7.79 12.91 5.52
N LYS A 429 6.62 13.43 5.14
CA LYS A 429 6.09 13.37 3.77
C LYS A 429 6.66 14.45 2.83
N THR A 430 6.98 15.66 3.30
CA THR A 430 7.23 16.83 2.45
C THR A 430 8.68 17.08 2.08
N THR A 431 9.63 16.49 2.79
CA THR A 431 11.06 16.78 2.60
C THR A 431 11.69 15.85 1.56
N ILE A 432 12.26 16.45 0.50
CA ILE A 432 13.09 15.80 -0.54
C ILE A 432 14.33 15.12 0.09
N LYS A 433 14.76 15.58 1.28
CA LYS A 433 15.81 15.01 2.14
C LYS A 433 15.28 14.60 3.52
N GLY A 434 14.08 14.03 3.58
CA GLY A 434 13.39 13.86 4.85
C GLY A 434 14.06 13.00 5.89
N VAL A 435 13.60 13.19 7.13
CA VAL A 435 13.85 12.28 8.26
C VAL A 435 13.53 10.87 7.80
N GLN A 436 14.56 10.09 7.44
CA GLN A 436 14.36 8.71 7.04
C GLN A 436 13.77 7.96 8.23
N ALA A 437 12.72 7.17 7.98
CA ALA A 437 12.03 6.44 9.03
C ALA A 437 12.99 5.52 9.79
N ASP A 438 13.89 4.83 9.10
CA ASP A 438 14.94 4.03 9.73
C ASP A 438 15.88 4.87 10.61
N ASN A 439 16.24 6.07 10.19
CA ASN A 439 17.09 6.96 10.98
C ASN A 439 16.35 7.46 12.23
N LEU A 440 15.04 7.74 12.13
CA LEU A 440 14.24 8.07 13.30
C LEU A 440 14.08 6.87 14.24
N ILE A 441 13.81 5.66 13.72
CA ILE A 441 13.69 4.45 14.55
C ILE A 441 15.03 4.15 15.22
N ALA A 442 16.12 4.26 14.48
CA ALA A 442 17.44 4.02 15.03
C ALA A 442 17.81 5.11 16.05
N LEU A 443 17.53 6.39 15.78
CA LEU A 443 17.64 7.46 16.77
C LEU A 443 16.84 7.11 18.03
N ILE A 444 15.61 6.64 17.88
CA ILE A 444 14.75 6.25 19.01
C ILE A 444 15.31 5.02 19.78
N LYS A 445 15.93 4.06 19.10
CA LYS A 445 16.45 2.84 19.73
C LYS A 445 17.83 3.01 20.34
N SER A 446 18.74 3.64 19.61
CA SER A 446 20.17 3.74 19.94
C SER A 446 20.60 5.15 20.29
N GLY A 447 19.70 6.14 20.28
CA GLY A 447 20.01 7.54 20.56
C GLY A 447 20.99 8.16 19.58
N MET A 448 21.23 7.51 18.43
CA MET A 448 22.10 8.04 17.39
C MET A 448 21.52 7.79 16.00
N ALA A 449 21.69 8.78 15.13
CA ALA A 449 21.57 8.59 13.70
C ALA A 449 22.66 7.62 13.22
N PRO A 450 22.32 6.48 12.63
CA PRO A 450 23.35 5.56 12.20
C PRO A 450 23.92 5.93 10.84
N GLY A 451 25.21 5.67 10.67
CA GLY A 451 25.82 5.64 9.34
C GLY A 451 25.38 4.45 8.46
N SER A 452 24.68 3.44 8.99
CA SER A 452 24.37 2.21 8.23
C SER A 452 23.39 1.23 8.91
N TYR A 453 22.20 1.64 9.34
CA TYR A 453 21.20 0.61 9.72
C TYR A 453 20.59 -0.01 8.46
N SER A 454 20.49 -1.34 8.50
CA SER A 454 19.83 -2.14 7.47
C SER A 454 18.37 -1.70 7.33
N THR A 455 17.93 -1.50 6.07
CA THR A 455 16.56 -1.20 5.64
C THR A 455 15.47 -2.12 6.19
N SER A 456 15.87 -3.21 6.86
CA SER A 456 15.03 -4.16 7.59
C SER A 456 14.31 -3.59 8.81
N LEU A 457 14.69 -2.41 9.33
CA LEU A 457 14.16 -1.89 10.60
C LEU A 457 12.71 -1.39 10.46
N CYS A 458 12.38 -0.69 9.37
CA CYS A 458 11.02 -0.25 9.06
C CYS A 458 9.99 -1.39 9.03
N ASP A 459 10.35 -2.56 8.48
CA ASP A 459 9.41 -3.69 8.38
C ASP A 459 9.17 -4.36 9.75
N LYS A 460 10.05 -4.07 10.71
CA LYS A 460 10.02 -4.52 12.11
C LYS A 460 9.53 -3.44 13.07
N LEU A 461 8.99 -2.33 12.57
CA LEU A 461 8.38 -1.27 13.38
C LEU A 461 7.39 -1.81 14.43
N HIS A 462 6.61 -2.82 14.03
CA HIS A 462 5.65 -3.48 14.92
C HIS A 462 6.31 -4.27 16.07
N GLU A 463 7.52 -4.82 15.88
CA GLU A 463 8.29 -5.50 16.92
C GLU A 463 8.77 -4.52 18.00
N HIS A 464 8.86 -3.23 17.67
CA HIS A 464 9.30 -2.15 18.56
C HIS A 464 8.15 -1.19 18.92
N ARG A 465 6.91 -1.67 18.83
CA ARG A 465 5.72 -0.82 18.89
C ARG A 465 5.67 0.06 20.13
N ASP A 466 5.81 -0.52 21.31
CA ASP A 466 5.62 0.21 22.56
C ASP A 466 6.69 1.29 22.73
N ASP A 467 7.94 0.92 22.51
CA ASP A 467 9.10 1.81 22.61
C ASP A 467 8.99 3.00 21.64
N LEU A 468 8.62 2.74 20.37
CA LEU A 468 8.41 3.76 19.37
C LEU A 468 7.25 4.70 19.70
N ILE A 469 6.13 4.19 20.21
CA ILE A 469 4.98 5.02 20.61
C ILE A 469 5.41 6.00 21.69
N LYS A 470 6.15 5.54 22.70
CA LYS A 470 6.61 6.42 23.80
C LYS A 470 7.54 7.50 23.30
N ALA A 471 8.48 7.13 22.43
CA ALA A 471 9.40 8.10 21.84
C ALA A 471 8.68 9.13 20.98
N LEU A 472 7.78 8.70 20.09
CA LEU A 472 6.97 9.59 19.26
C LEU A 472 6.09 10.55 20.08
N ARG A 473 5.58 10.10 21.24
CA ARG A 473 4.87 10.98 22.18
C ARG A 473 5.79 12.05 22.75
N CYS A 474 6.99 11.68 23.18
CA CYS A 474 7.96 12.65 23.70
C CYS A 474 8.36 13.67 22.64
N ILE A 475 8.64 13.20 21.42
CA ILE A 475 8.88 14.05 20.25
C ILE A 475 7.74 15.05 20.07
N SER A 476 6.49 14.55 20.06
CA SER A 476 5.31 15.39 19.86
C SER A 476 5.14 16.45 20.94
N VAL A 477 5.42 16.12 22.20
CA VAL A 477 5.37 17.08 23.32
C VAL A 477 6.46 18.14 23.18
N LEU A 478 7.70 17.75 22.90
CA LEU A 478 8.81 18.68 22.71
C LEU A 478 8.53 19.65 21.55
N MET A 479 7.95 19.15 20.46
CA MET A 479 7.61 19.97 19.31
C MET A 479 6.42 20.89 19.60
N TYR A 480 5.38 20.38 20.26
CA TYR A 480 4.22 21.18 20.64
C TYR A 480 4.59 22.34 21.58
N CYS A 481 5.47 22.09 22.55
CA CYS A 481 5.96 23.11 23.47
C CYS A 481 6.92 24.11 22.80
N ASN A 482 7.13 24.01 21.47
CA ASN A 482 8.12 24.76 20.72
C ASN A 482 9.52 24.69 21.35
N ILE A 483 9.82 23.53 21.93
CA ILE A 483 11.11 23.23 22.55
C ILE A 483 12.06 22.68 21.49
N ALA A 484 11.56 21.81 20.61
CA ALA A 484 12.36 21.12 19.62
C ALA A 484 11.77 21.21 18.21
N HIS A 485 12.64 21.14 17.22
CA HIS A 485 12.32 20.95 15.81
C HIS A 485 13.14 19.77 15.26
N LEU A 486 12.62 19.12 14.22
CA LEU A 486 13.38 18.13 13.46
C LEU A 486 14.23 18.84 12.41
N VAL A 487 15.52 18.51 12.37
CA VAL A 487 16.41 19.02 11.33
C VAL A 487 16.36 18.05 10.16
N ALA A 488 15.99 18.55 8.97
CA ALA A 488 15.87 17.78 7.73
C ALA A 488 17.22 17.39 7.09
N GLU A 489 18.25 17.20 7.91
CA GLU A 489 19.55 16.64 7.49
C GLU A 489 19.49 15.10 7.55
N GLU A 490 20.45 14.40 6.93
CA GLU A 490 20.52 12.93 6.82
C GLU A 490 20.34 12.19 8.16
N THR A 491 20.56 12.86 9.29
CA THR A 491 20.58 12.27 10.63
C THR A 491 19.22 12.15 11.32
N ALA A 492 18.16 12.80 10.82
CA ALA A 492 16.86 12.85 11.50
C ALA A 492 16.90 13.37 12.96
N GLN A 493 17.92 14.17 13.30
CA GLN A 493 18.19 14.62 14.66
C GLN A 493 17.12 15.63 15.13
N LEU A 494 16.60 15.43 16.34
CA LEU A 494 15.82 16.45 17.04
C LEU A 494 16.76 17.50 17.60
N ARG A 495 16.48 18.78 17.36
CA ARG A 495 17.22 19.89 17.96
C ARG A 495 16.33 20.80 18.75
N THR A 496 16.83 21.36 19.84
CA THR A 496 16.11 22.43 20.54
C THR A 496 16.06 23.70 19.68
N ASN A 497 15.00 24.49 19.83
CA ASN A 497 14.93 25.86 19.30
C ASN A 497 15.88 26.82 20.02
N ILE A 498 16.23 26.49 21.26
CA ILE A 498 17.10 27.30 22.12
C ILE A 498 18.48 26.64 22.15
N GLY A 499 19.46 27.25 21.47
CA GLY A 499 20.86 26.80 21.50
C GLY A 499 21.23 25.66 20.55
N ASN A 500 20.33 25.21 19.66
CA ASN A 500 20.59 24.13 18.68
C ASN A 500 21.14 22.84 19.30
N ILE A 501 20.60 22.46 20.46
CA ILE A 501 21.04 21.29 21.25
C ILE A 501 20.50 20.04 20.57
N ASP A 502 21.34 19.03 20.36
CA ASP A 502 20.88 17.74 19.84
C ASP A 502 20.13 16.96 20.96
N ILE A 503 18.92 16.49 20.67
CA ILE A 503 18.08 15.68 21.58
C ILE A 503 18.10 14.24 21.10
N ASN A 504 18.60 13.35 21.95
CA ASN A 504 18.61 11.90 21.74
C ASN A 504 17.52 11.25 22.59
N ILE A 505 16.70 10.42 21.97
CA ILE A 505 15.64 9.70 22.68
C ILE A 505 16.00 8.22 22.61
N TRP A 506 16.25 7.60 23.76
CA TRP A 506 16.38 6.17 23.92
C TRP A 506 15.06 5.60 24.42
N SER A 507 14.50 4.63 23.71
CA SER A 507 13.32 3.89 24.17
C SER A 507 13.61 2.41 24.42
N ASP A 508 14.74 1.90 23.94
CA ASP A 508 15.11 0.49 24.06
C ASP A 508 15.56 0.16 25.49
N LYS A 509 14.73 -0.59 26.22
CA LYS A 509 15.00 -1.02 27.60
C LYS A 509 16.14 -2.02 27.72
N SER A 510 16.55 -2.67 26.63
CA SER A 510 17.63 -3.65 26.63
C SER A 510 19.01 -3.00 26.61
N LYS A 511 19.09 -1.68 26.35
CA LYS A 511 20.34 -0.94 26.34
C LYS A 511 20.75 -0.56 27.76
N HIS A 512 21.99 -0.89 28.11
CA HIS A 512 22.54 -0.56 29.42
C HIS A 512 23.13 0.87 29.43
N ALA A 513 23.36 1.39 30.62
CA ALA A 513 24.03 2.68 30.84
C ALA A 513 25.33 2.82 30.04
N TYR A 514 26.11 1.73 29.97
CA TYR A 514 27.36 1.66 29.20
C TYR A 514 27.15 1.86 27.70
N ASP A 515 26.10 1.26 27.11
CA ASP A 515 25.78 1.43 25.69
C ASP A 515 25.40 2.88 25.37
N MET A 516 24.63 3.51 26.26
CA MET A 516 24.27 4.92 26.13
C MET A 516 25.50 5.82 26.24
N LYS A 517 26.40 5.56 27.20
CA LYS A 517 27.67 6.28 27.36
C LYS A 517 28.51 6.24 26.09
N ASN A 518 28.76 5.05 25.56
CA ASN A 518 29.56 4.87 24.35
C ASN A 518 28.95 5.59 23.14
N ALA A 519 27.63 5.53 22.99
CA ALA A 519 26.93 6.24 21.92
C ALA A 519 27.08 7.77 22.08
N MET A 520 26.95 8.30 23.30
CA MET A 520 27.17 9.73 23.56
C MET A 520 28.61 10.16 23.26
N GLU A 521 29.60 9.40 23.72
CA GLU A 521 31.03 9.68 23.47
C GLU A 521 31.36 9.65 21.97
N ASN A 522 30.80 8.68 21.23
CA ASN A 522 30.95 8.61 19.78
C ASN A 522 30.34 9.84 19.09
N SER A 523 29.15 10.26 19.50
CA SER A 523 28.48 11.45 18.94
C SER A 523 29.28 12.73 19.21
N LEU A 524 29.79 12.90 20.43
CA LEU A 524 30.65 14.04 20.79
C LEU A 524 31.92 14.08 19.92
N THR A 525 32.54 12.93 19.71
CA THR A 525 33.75 12.79 18.89
C THR A 525 33.48 13.07 17.41
N GLN A 526 32.37 12.56 16.88
CA GLN A 526 32.04 12.63 15.46
C GLN A 526 31.54 14.02 15.05
N TYR A 527 30.70 14.66 15.88
CA TYR A 527 29.99 15.88 15.48
C TYR A 527 30.54 17.15 16.13
N LYS A 528 31.44 17.05 17.12
CA LYS A 528 32.01 18.20 17.87
C LYS A 528 30.92 19.15 18.41
N LYS A 529 29.76 18.62 18.81
CA LYS A 529 28.63 19.42 19.28
C LYS A 529 28.52 19.41 20.81
N PRO A 530 28.25 20.56 21.45
CA PRO A 530 28.49 20.77 22.88
C PRO A 530 27.41 20.26 23.84
N LEU A 531 26.21 19.87 23.37
CA LEU A 531 25.11 19.58 24.29
C LEU A 531 24.18 18.48 23.76
N ILE A 532 23.91 17.48 24.59
CA ILE A 532 23.04 16.34 24.30
C ILE A 532 21.99 16.20 25.41
N MET A 533 20.70 16.20 25.05
CA MET A 533 19.62 15.82 25.96
C MET A 533 19.22 14.36 25.70
N CYS A 534 19.30 13.50 26.70
CA CYS A 534 18.97 12.07 26.58
C CYS A 534 17.68 11.76 27.32
N ILE A 535 16.75 11.08 26.65
CA ILE A 535 15.47 10.68 27.24
C ILE A 535 15.39 9.14 27.26
N ALA A 536 15.21 8.48 28.42
CA ALA A 536 15.28 7.00 28.53
C ALA A 536 14.18 6.34 29.41
N PRO A 537 13.73 5.08 29.15
CA PRO A 537 12.58 4.45 29.83
C PRO A 537 12.83 4.04 31.28
N GLY A 538 14.10 3.94 31.66
CA GLY A 538 14.56 3.60 32.99
C GLY A 538 16.07 3.81 33.01
N MET A 539 16.57 4.49 34.03
CA MET A 539 18.00 4.69 34.22
C MET A 539 18.42 3.53 35.12
N GLY A 540 18.93 2.44 34.54
CA GLY A 540 19.71 1.50 35.36
C GLY A 540 20.82 2.29 36.08
N HIS A 541 21.26 1.83 37.26
CA HIS A 541 22.36 2.48 37.98
C HIS A 541 23.54 2.69 37.02
N ILE A 542 23.78 3.95 36.63
CA ILE A 542 25.05 4.35 36.06
C ILE A 542 25.93 4.52 37.28
N ASP A 543 26.86 3.59 37.51
CA ASP A 543 27.87 3.80 38.56
C ASP A 543 28.62 5.08 38.20
N GLU A 544 28.56 6.07 39.09
CA GLU A 544 29.25 7.35 38.93
C GLU A 544 30.76 7.14 38.70
N ASP A 545 31.29 6.08 39.31
CA ASP A 545 32.66 5.60 39.26
C ASP A 545 33.08 5.10 37.86
N GLN A 546 32.12 4.69 37.03
CA GLN A 546 32.37 4.24 35.65
C GLN A 546 32.37 5.39 34.64
N ILE A 547 32.14 6.62 35.09
CA ILE A 547 32.19 7.83 34.25
C ILE A 547 33.60 8.41 34.34
N THR A 548 34.30 8.42 33.21
CA THR A 548 35.70 8.88 33.13
C THR A 548 35.76 10.39 33.43
N PRO A 549 36.57 10.88 34.38
CA PRO A 549 36.57 12.30 34.81
C PRO A 549 36.95 13.34 33.73
N GLY A 550 37.32 12.91 32.52
CA GLY A 550 37.57 13.78 31.37
C GLY A 550 36.34 14.10 30.52
N ALA A 551 35.22 13.40 30.73
CA ALA A 551 33.93 13.66 30.09
C ALA A 551 32.98 14.25 31.14
N SER A 552 32.56 15.48 30.93
CA SER A 552 31.81 16.28 31.89
C SER A 552 30.44 15.69 32.25
N SER A 553 30.28 15.50 33.56
CA SER A 553 29.11 15.18 34.37
C SER A 553 27.82 14.76 33.64
N ILE A 554 27.52 13.46 33.77
CA ILE A 554 26.17 12.91 33.65
C ILE A 554 25.58 12.96 35.07
N THR A 555 24.61 13.85 35.34
CA THR A 555 23.92 13.86 36.64
C THR A 555 22.42 13.63 36.45
N HIS A 556 21.85 12.77 37.32
CA HIS A 556 20.46 12.90 37.74
C HIS A 556 20.23 14.36 38.18
N ALA A 557 19.04 14.92 37.91
CA ALA A 557 18.70 16.31 38.26
C ALA A 557 19.29 16.69 39.64
N PRO A 558 20.28 17.60 39.70
CA PRO A 558 21.07 17.77 40.91
C PRO A 558 20.26 18.51 41.97
N SER A 559 20.22 17.96 43.18
CA SER A 559 20.27 18.79 44.37
C SER A 559 21.71 19.30 44.49
N GLU A 560 21.90 20.63 44.51
CA GLU A 560 23.17 21.38 44.67
C GLU A 560 24.01 21.55 43.37
N SER A 561 24.54 22.71 42.96
CA SER A 561 24.81 24.02 43.57
C SER A 561 24.68 25.13 42.51
N ILE A 562 24.30 26.34 42.93
CA ILE A 562 23.96 27.48 42.07
C ILE A 562 25.24 28.22 41.63
N GLY A 563 25.40 28.51 40.31
CA GLY A 563 26.25 29.62 39.84
C GLY A 563 27.34 29.33 38.81
N SER A 564 27.50 28.11 38.29
CA SER A 564 28.48 27.83 37.21
C SER A 564 27.83 28.02 35.83
N PRO A 565 28.45 28.72 34.85
CA PRO A 565 27.99 28.67 33.48
C PRO A 565 28.02 27.21 32.98
N PRO A 566 27.06 26.79 32.15
CA PRO A 566 27.05 25.43 31.60
C PRO A 566 28.38 25.16 30.90
N ARG A 567 29.06 24.07 31.30
CA ARG A 567 30.33 23.67 30.67
C ARG A 567 30.06 23.35 29.19
N PRO A 568 31.01 23.60 28.27
CA PRO A 568 30.84 23.42 26.81
C PRO A 568 30.56 21.97 26.37
N PHE A 569 30.46 21.03 27.31
CA PHE A 569 30.07 19.66 27.07
C PHE A 569 29.18 19.26 28.26
N SER A 570 27.86 19.29 28.13
CA SER A 570 26.96 18.88 29.22
C SER A 570 25.91 17.92 28.68
N ILE A 571 25.70 16.81 29.38
CA ILE A 571 24.70 15.79 29.04
C ILE A 571 23.56 15.88 30.06
N TYR A 572 22.35 16.09 29.57
CA TYR A 572 21.16 16.18 30.43
C TYR A 572 20.29 14.94 30.26
N LEU A 573 20.12 14.18 31.35
CA LEU A 573 19.28 12.97 31.36
C LEU A 573 17.88 13.28 31.90
N LEU A 574 16.85 12.96 31.12
CA LEU A 574 15.45 13.05 31.54
C LEU A 574 14.78 11.67 31.45
N PRO A 575 14.12 11.19 32.50
CA PRO A 575 13.31 9.98 32.37
C PRO A 575 12.20 10.19 31.33
N LEU A 576 12.01 9.22 30.45
CA LEU A 576 10.93 9.20 29.46
C LEU A 576 9.57 9.37 30.16
N THR A 577 9.41 8.75 31.34
CA THR A 577 8.24 8.86 32.20
C THR A 577 7.98 10.29 32.68
N THR A 578 9.00 11.14 32.85
CA THR A 578 8.82 12.55 33.24
C THR A 578 8.14 13.36 32.14
N ILE A 579 8.51 13.09 30.88
CA ILE A 579 7.89 13.72 29.71
C ILE A 579 6.51 13.10 29.46
N GLU A 580 6.37 11.79 29.63
CA GLU A 580 5.07 11.10 29.57
C GLU A 580 4.11 11.55 30.68
N ASN A 581 4.58 11.92 31.88
CA ASN A 581 3.68 12.41 32.93
C ASN A 581 3.11 13.79 32.60
N CYS A 582 3.73 14.54 31.68
CA CYS A 582 3.11 15.73 31.09
C CYS A 582 1.90 15.40 30.19
N TYR A 583 1.66 14.11 29.90
CA TYR A 583 0.54 13.57 29.11
C TYR A 583 -0.69 13.21 29.96
N GLN A 584 -0.53 12.88 31.24
CA GLN A 584 -1.56 12.18 32.01
C GLN A 584 -2.64 13.07 32.65
N ASP A 585 -2.49 14.39 32.66
CA ASP A 585 -3.51 15.25 33.26
C ASP A 585 -4.71 15.48 32.31
N ALA A 586 -5.53 14.44 32.19
CA ALA A 586 -6.75 14.41 31.38
C ALA A 586 -7.83 15.38 31.89
N THR A 587 -7.66 15.96 33.09
CA THR A 587 -8.67 16.84 33.71
C THR A 587 -8.51 18.31 33.33
N THR A 588 -7.31 18.74 32.96
CA THR A 588 -7.04 20.17 32.72
C THR A 588 -6.88 20.52 31.24
N SER A 589 -6.84 19.54 30.33
CA SER A 589 -6.67 19.74 28.87
C SER A 589 -5.47 20.61 28.46
N LYS A 590 -4.54 20.87 29.39
CA LYS A 590 -3.34 21.68 29.15
C LYS A 590 -2.11 20.82 29.39
N ILE A 591 -1.32 20.63 28.33
CA ILE A 591 0.08 20.21 28.48
C ILE A 591 0.76 21.23 29.39
N ASN A 592 1.42 20.79 30.47
CA ASN A 592 2.14 21.69 31.37
C ASN A 592 3.45 22.15 30.71
N CYS A 593 3.33 22.97 29.67
CA CYS A 593 4.46 23.53 28.93
C CYS A 593 5.36 24.36 29.84
N MET A 594 4.81 25.02 30.87
CA MET A 594 5.60 25.84 31.81
C MET A 594 6.64 25.02 32.57
N ARG A 595 6.31 23.79 32.99
CA ARG A 595 7.27 22.91 33.68
C ARG A 595 8.41 22.45 32.75
N LEU A 596 8.08 22.09 31.50
CA LEU A 596 9.06 21.67 30.50
C LEU A 596 9.94 22.84 30.00
N SER A 597 9.33 23.98 29.69
CA SER A 597 10.03 25.21 29.34
C SER A 597 10.86 25.75 30.48
N GLY A 598 10.42 25.58 31.74
CA GLY A 598 11.20 25.88 32.94
C GLY A 598 12.45 25.01 33.02
N ILE A 599 12.29 23.69 32.93
CA ILE A 599 13.43 22.75 32.90
C ILE A 599 14.41 23.15 31.80
N ILE A 600 13.96 23.38 30.57
CA ILE A 600 14.86 23.68 29.44
C ILE A 600 15.43 25.09 29.49
N GLY A 601 14.66 26.06 29.99
CA GLY A 601 15.12 27.40 30.30
C GLY A 601 16.24 27.36 31.33
N MET A 602 16.13 26.52 32.36
CA MET A 602 17.19 26.31 33.36
C MET A 602 18.43 25.66 32.73
N LEU A 603 18.24 24.66 31.87
CA LEU A 603 19.34 23.96 31.17
C LEU A 603 20.10 24.87 30.18
N SER A 604 19.41 25.85 29.58
CA SER A 604 19.97 26.78 28.59
C SER A 604 20.53 28.08 29.18
N SER A 605 19.99 28.53 30.31
CA SER A 605 20.42 29.77 30.98
C SER A 605 21.44 29.56 32.11
N GLY A 606 21.64 28.31 32.56
CA GLY A 606 22.45 28.03 33.75
C GLY A 606 21.86 28.57 35.06
N SER A 607 20.60 29.04 35.06
CA SER A 607 19.97 29.70 36.19
C SER A 607 18.75 28.92 36.70
N VAL A 608 18.71 28.65 38.00
CA VAL A 608 17.64 27.95 38.72
C VAL A 608 17.05 28.89 39.77
N SER A 609 15.73 29.13 39.76
CA SER A 609 15.00 29.68 40.91
C SER A 609 13.82 28.78 41.27
N TYR A 610 13.69 28.41 42.54
CA TYR A 610 12.63 27.53 43.06
C TYR A 610 11.37 28.30 43.45
N ALA A 611 10.21 27.67 43.27
CA ALA A 611 8.97 27.93 44.01
C ALA A 611 8.49 26.63 44.63
#